data_AF-A0A956T1D9-F1
#
_entry.id   AF-A0A956T1D9-F1
#
_cell.length_a   1.000
_cell.length_b   1.000
_cell.length_c   1.000
_cell.angle_alpha   90.00
_cell.angle_beta   90.00
_cell.angle_gamma   90.00
#
_symmetry.space_group_name_H-M   'P 1'
#
loop_
_entity.id
_entity.type
_entity.pdbx_description
1 polymer ?
#
loop_
_entity_poly.entity_id
_entity_poly.type
_entity_poly.pdbx_seq_one_letter_code
_entity_poly.pdbx_strand_id
1 'polypeptide(L)'
;MDHLEKLSAELVAVSRKVAPWIVRVNGRRGPNATGILWSETKVVTSHRACHRDDDIEIGLPDGSTVLGRIAGRAPAYDLVTVDLPSAVTDFSPIPWSDKSGPGLVLGLARDRRGNLLSKMGLLASEELVHRISPAPEFLGSPLVNARGEFLGLHLMAGHPRVVARKELEEMLQKLAENRHIEPAFLGLGLHRVESAQGYSCLVVQVDEPARQAGVLIGDHLLSLGGEEVEDPEQVSEIVRGLPAGSPITLELSRAGKTLEIEVTLGARPEPCFPRKFKKHIKRVIRHFRHHHHGPPPHPGPHHHHHGPPHHHHGPPPPPPGPPPEETELC
;
A
#
# COMPACT_ATOMS: atom_id res chain seq x y z
N MET A 1 -25.68 11.33 -29.34
CA MET A 1 -25.68 11.51 -27.87
C MET A 1 -24.31 11.07 -27.38
N ASP A 2 -23.66 11.92 -26.58
CA ASP A 2 -22.25 11.78 -26.23
C ASP A 2 -22.03 10.61 -25.24
N HIS A 3 -21.31 9.58 -25.69
CA HIS A 3 -21.02 8.39 -24.88
C HIS A 3 -20.25 8.74 -23.61
N LEU A 4 -19.49 9.85 -23.60
CA LEU A 4 -18.74 10.30 -22.43
C LEU A 4 -19.65 10.89 -21.36
N GLU A 5 -20.68 11.65 -21.74
CA GLU A 5 -21.68 12.15 -20.80
C GLU A 5 -22.44 10.99 -20.15
N LYS A 6 -22.80 9.97 -20.93
CA LYS A 6 -23.45 8.76 -20.40
C LYS A 6 -22.53 8.05 -19.40
N LEU A 7 -21.26 7.80 -19.76
CA LEU A 7 -20.30 7.17 -18.86
C LEU A 7 -20.16 7.98 -17.56
N SER A 8 -20.02 9.31 -17.66
CA SER A 8 -19.94 10.20 -16.49
C SER A 8 -21.14 10.04 -15.57
N ALA A 9 -22.37 10.05 -16.12
CA ALA A 9 -23.59 9.86 -15.34
C ALA A 9 -23.64 8.48 -14.64
N GLU A 10 -23.23 7.41 -15.34
CA GLU A 10 -23.17 6.06 -14.77
C GLU A 10 -22.14 5.97 -13.63
N LEU A 11 -20.96 6.59 -13.79
CA LEU A 11 -19.94 6.62 -12.73
C LEU A 11 -20.43 7.35 -11.47
N VAL A 12 -21.17 8.45 -11.65
CA VAL A 12 -21.81 9.17 -10.54
C VAL A 12 -22.89 8.31 -9.87
N ALA A 13 -23.70 7.60 -10.65
CA ALA A 13 -24.73 6.71 -10.13
C ALA A 13 -24.13 5.56 -9.30
N VAL A 14 -23.08 4.91 -9.79
CA VAL A 14 -22.34 3.87 -9.05
C VAL A 14 -21.74 4.43 -7.77
N SER A 15 -21.10 5.61 -7.83
CA SER A 15 -20.49 6.25 -6.66
C SER A 15 -21.54 6.54 -5.57
N ARG A 16 -22.71 7.07 -5.96
CA ARG A 16 -23.82 7.33 -5.03
C ARG A 16 -24.42 6.05 -4.46
N LYS A 17 -24.55 5.00 -5.28
CA LYS A 17 -25.04 3.69 -4.86
C LYS A 17 -24.16 3.12 -3.74
N VAL A 18 -22.84 3.28 -3.83
CA VAL A 18 -21.87 2.71 -2.87
C VAL A 18 -21.63 3.60 -1.64
N ALA A 19 -21.91 4.90 -1.73
CA ALA A 19 -21.68 5.86 -0.65
C ALA A 19 -22.20 5.49 0.75
N PRO A 20 -23.34 4.75 0.92
CA PRO A 20 -23.85 4.34 2.23
C PRO A 20 -22.93 3.41 3.02
N TRP A 21 -21.97 2.72 2.39
CA TRP A 21 -21.02 1.87 3.12
C TRP A 21 -19.72 2.57 3.46
N ILE A 22 -19.46 3.74 2.89
CA ILE A 22 -18.16 4.40 2.98
C ILE A 22 -18.18 5.39 4.13
N VAL A 23 -17.25 5.22 5.06
CA VAL A 23 -17.08 6.11 6.21
C VAL A 23 -15.74 6.84 6.16
N ARG A 24 -15.72 8.03 6.74
CA ARG A 24 -14.48 8.76 7.01
C ARG A 24 -13.90 8.22 8.32
N VAL A 25 -12.60 7.90 8.35
CA VAL A 25 -11.91 7.45 9.56
C VAL A 25 -10.80 8.43 9.92
N ASN A 26 -10.81 8.90 11.16
CA ASN A 26 -9.81 9.82 11.68
C ASN A 26 -9.32 9.41 13.08
N GLY A 27 -8.35 8.49 13.12
CA GLY A 27 -7.74 7.99 14.35
C GLY A 27 -6.33 8.54 14.63
N ARG A 28 -5.90 9.60 13.92
CA ARG A 28 -4.56 10.21 14.08
C ARG A 28 -4.54 11.68 13.71
N ARG A 29 -3.53 12.42 14.18
CA ARG A 29 -3.23 13.76 13.64
C ARG A 29 -2.68 13.63 12.22
N GLY A 30 -3.41 14.09 11.22
CA GLY A 30 -2.93 14.04 9.83
C GLY A 30 -4.05 14.02 8.79
N PRO A 31 -3.79 13.44 7.59
CA PRO A 31 -4.85 13.15 6.65
C PRO A 31 -5.76 12.04 7.21
N ASN A 32 -7.06 12.15 6.93
CA ASN A 32 -8.02 11.10 7.23
C ASN A 32 -7.79 9.91 6.30
N ALA A 33 -8.38 8.78 6.67
CA ALA A 33 -8.51 7.61 5.81
C ALA A 33 -9.99 7.36 5.51
N THR A 34 -10.23 6.28 4.79
CA THR A 34 -11.57 5.75 4.51
C THR A 34 -11.72 4.39 5.19
N GLY A 35 -12.93 4.07 5.61
CA GLY A 35 -13.29 2.71 6.01
C GLY A 35 -14.59 2.29 5.37
N ILE A 36 -14.97 1.05 5.61
CA ILE A 36 -16.28 0.52 5.25
C ILE A 36 -17.08 0.17 6.49
N LEU A 37 -18.39 0.34 6.44
CA LEU A 37 -19.33 -0.27 7.39
C LEU A 37 -19.42 -1.75 7.06
N TRP A 38 -18.70 -2.58 7.83
CA TRP A 38 -18.73 -4.04 7.69
C TRP A 38 -20.02 -4.63 8.26
N SER A 39 -20.53 -4.03 9.34
CA SER A 39 -21.82 -4.34 9.95
C SER A 39 -22.40 -3.09 10.58
N GLU A 40 -23.62 -3.18 11.12
CA GLU A 40 -24.30 -2.10 11.84
C GLU A 40 -23.44 -1.47 12.94
N THR A 41 -22.55 -2.24 13.58
CA THR A 41 -21.75 -1.78 14.72
C THR A 41 -20.25 -1.78 14.47
N LYS A 42 -19.79 -2.09 13.25
CA LYS A 42 -18.36 -2.33 12.99
C LYS A 42 -17.88 -1.70 11.70
N VAL A 43 -16.77 -0.98 11.81
CA VAL A 43 -16.01 -0.44 10.68
C VAL A 43 -14.74 -1.26 10.47
N VAL A 44 -14.41 -1.50 9.20
CA VAL A 44 -13.12 -2.09 8.78
C VAL A 44 -12.36 -1.04 7.98
N THR A 45 -11.09 -0.84 8.30
CA THR A 45 -10.25 0.20 7.68
C THR A 45 -8.76 -0.14 7.78
N SER A 46 -7.93 0.75 7.26
CA SER A 46 -6.48 0.67 7.31
C SER A 46 -5.96 0.91 8.73
N HIS A 47 -5.08 0.03 9.23
CA HIS A 47 -4.39 0.21 10.52
C HIS A 47 -3.65 1.55 10.58
N ARG A 48 -3.06 1.99 9.46
CA ARG A 48 -2.33 3.27 9.36
C ARG A 48 -3.21 4.49 9.62
N ALA A 49 -4.54 4.36 9.57
CA ALA A 49 -5.48 5.42 9.93
C ALA A 49 -5.55 5.67 11.44
N CYS A 50 -5.21 4.67 12.25
CA CYS A 50 -5.53 4.63 13.67
C CYS A 50 -4.26 4.46 14.51
N HIS A 51 -3.75 5.54 15.12
CA HIS A 51 -2.59 5.47 16.01
C HIS A 51 -2.98 5.33 17.50
N ARG A 52 -4.27 5.42 17.80
CA ARG A 52 -4.86 5.34 19.14
C ARG A 52 -5.87 4.22 19.16
N ASP A 53 -6.19 3.73 20.35
CA ASP A 53 -7.18 2.66 20.54
C ASP A 53 -8.58 3.16 20.86
N ASP A 54 -8.70 4.39 21.35
CA ASP A 54 -9.96 5.04 21.74
C ASP A 54 -10.11 6.39 21.01
N ASP A 55 -11.32 6.94 21.06
CA ASP A 55 -11.70 8.21 20.45
C ASP A 55 -11.40 8.29 18.95
N ILE A 56 -11.70 7.21 18.23
CA ILE A 56 -11.56 7.16 16.78
C ILE A 56 -12.75 7.84 16.16
N GLU A 57 -12.53 9.01 15.57
CA GLU A 57 -13.59 9.79 14.94
C GLU A 57 -14.01 9.12 13.62
N ILE A 58 -15.26 8.65 13.58
CA ILE A 58 -15.87 8.04 12.40
C ILE A 58 -16.95 8.98 11.87
N GLY A 59 -16.74 9.49 10.66
CA GLY A 59 -17.77 10.24 9.93
C GLY A 59 -18.67 9.28 9.15
N LEU A 60 -19.93 9.20 9.56
CA LEU A 60 -20.94 8.31 8.99
C LEU A 60 -21.49 8.87 7.67
N PRO A 61 -22.14 8.02 6.84
CA PRO A 61 -22.64 8.42 5.52
C PRO A 61 -23.75 9.47 5.57
N ASP A 62 -24.51 9.52 6.67
CA ASP A 62 -25.55 10.50 6.96
C ASP A 62 -24.99 11.90 7.33
N GLY A 63 -23.67 12.02 7.44
CA GLY A 63 -22.96 13.23 7.82
C GLY A 63 -22.74 13.38 9.32
N SER A 64 -23.31 12.50 10.15
CA SER A 64 -23.04 12.48 11.58
C SER A 64 -21.61 11.97 11.86
N THR A 65 -21.15 12.18 13.09
CA THR A 65 -19.83 11.72 13.52
C THR A 65 -19.94 11.07 14.88
N VAL A 66 -19.32 9.90 15.03
CA VAL A 66 -19.29 9.12 16.27
C VAL A 66 -17.87 8.82 16.69
N LEU A 67 -17.67 8.50 17.97
CA LEU A 67 -16.38 8.07 18.51
C LEU A 67 -16.39 6.56 18.69
N GLY A 68 -15.65 5.86 17.83
CA GLY A 68 -15.46 4.43 17.89
C GLY A 68 -14.23 4.02 18.70
N ARG A 69 -14.15 2.72 19.01
CA ARG A 69 -13.05 2.09 19.74
C ARG A 69 -12.44 0.97 18.90
N ILE A 70 -11.13 0.81 18.95
CA ILE A 70 -10.45 -0.28 18.26
C ILE A 70 -10.84 -1.63 18.87
N ALA A 71 -11.46 -2.47 18.05
CA ALA A 71 -11.88 -3.81 18.41
C ALA A 71 -10.74 -4.80 18.21
N GLY A 72 -9.95 -4.65 17.14
CA GLY A 72 -8.74 -5.44 16.93
C GLY A 72 -7.86 -4.91 15.81
N ARG A 73 -6.56 -5.24 15.85
CA ARG A 73 -5.56 -4.77 14.87
C ARG A 73 -4.76 -5.93 14.29
N ALA A 74 -4.47 -5.84 13.01
CA ALA A 74 -3.51 -6.67 12.32
C ALA A 74 -2.54 -5.76 11.53
N PRO A 75 -1.51 -5.17 12.19
CA PRO A 75 -0.64 -4.18 11.57
C PRO A 75 0.09 -4.67 10.31
N ALA A 76 0.46 -5.96 10.27
CA ALA A 76 1.10 -6.58 9.09
C ALA A 76 0.28 -6.43 7.82
N TYR A 77 -1.03 -6.60 7.99
CA TYR A 77 -2.02 -6.63 6.93
C TYR A 77 -2.61 -5.24 6.69
N ASP A 78 -2.09 -4.22 7.40
CA ASP A 78 -2.64 -2.88 7.46
C ASP A 78 -4.14 -2.88 7.77
N LEU A 79 -4.61 -3.77 8.64
CA LEU A 79 -6.04 -3.93 8.94
C LEU A 79 -6.36 -3.53 10.38
N VAL A 80 -7.48 -2.83 10.57
CA VAL A 80 -8.03 -2.56 11.88
C VAL A 80 -9.56 -2.60 11.84
N THR A 81 -10.14 -3.10 12.93
CA THR A 81 -11.57 -3.05 13.18
C THR A 81 -11.88 -2.02 14.25
N VAL A 82 -12.95 -1.26 14.04
CA VAL A 82 -13.43 -0.24 14.98
C VAL A 82 -14.88 -0.56 15.33
N ASP A 83 -15.16 -0.74 16.61
CA ASP A 83 -16.51 -0.85 17.13
C ASP A 83 -17.12 0.53 17.26
N LEU A 84 -18.37 0.65 16.82
CA LEU A 84 -19.18 1.86 16.92
C LEU A 84 -19.95 1.86 18.25
N PRO A 85 -20.19 3.04 18.85
CA PRO A 85 -20.89 3.15 20.13
C PRO A 85 -22.39 2.81 20.03
N SER A 86 -22.95 2.80 18.82
CA SER A 86 -24.34 2.46 18.54
C SER A 86 -24.47 1.93 17.11
N ALA A 87 -25.48 1.10 16.88
CA ALA A 87 -25.78 0.58 15.54
C ALA A 87 -26.15 1.71 14.58
N VAL A 88 -25.60 1.66 13.36
CA VAL A 88 -25.98 2.56 12.27
C VAL A 88 -27.37 2.19 11.77
N THR A 89 -28.27 3.17 11.72
CA THR A 89 -29.61 2.99 11.15
C THR A 89 -29.53 2.85 9.63
N ASP A 90 -30.45 2.11 9.02
CA ASP A 90 -30.52 1.88 7.56
C ASP A 90 -29.30 1.16 6.95
N PHE A 91 -28.65 0.28 7.72
CA PHE A 91 -27.62 -0.60 7.22
C PHE A 91 -28.20 -1.65 6.26
N SER A 92 -27.43 -1.97 5.22
CA SER A 92 -27.66 -3.15 4.38
C SER A 92 -26.33 -3.88 4.15
N PRO A 93 -26.33 -5.21 3.94
CA PRO A 93 -25.09 -5.93 3.64
C PRO A 93 -24.39 -5.40 2.39
N ILE A 94 -23.06 -5.39 2.43
CA ILE A 94 -22.23 -4.98 1.28
C ILE A 94 -22.49 -5.93 0.09
N PRO A 95 -22.77 -5.41 -1.11
CA PRO A 95 -22.90 -6.24 -2.31
C PRO A 95 -21.51 -6.63 -2.81
N TRP A 96 -21.01 -7.80 -2.41
CA TRP A 96 -19.72 -8.32 -2.88
C TRP A 96 -19.85 -9.01 -4.23
N SER A 97 -18.78 -8.97 -5.03
CA SER A 97 -18.66 -9.76 -6.25
C SER A 97 -17.73 -10.94 -6.03
N ASP A 98 -18.16 -12.15 -6.42
CA ASP A 98 -17.31 -13.35 -6.42
C ASP A 98 -16.39 -13.43 -7.65
N LYS A 99 -16.53 -12.48 -8.59
CA LYS A 99 -15.77 -12.43 -9.83
C LYS A 99 -14.88 -11.19 -9.86
N SER A 100 -13.57 -11.40 -9.67
CA SER A 100 -12.55 -10.46 -10.12
C SER A 100 -12.25 -10.76 -11.59
N GLY A 101 -12.32 -9.74 -12.45
CA GLY A 101 -12.04 -9.90 -13.87
C GLY A 101 -11.68 -8.56 -14.50
N PRO A 102 -11.13 -8.58 -15.73
CA PRO A 102 -10.71 -7.37 -16.40
C PRO A 102 -11.89 -6.42 -16.59
N GLY A 103 -11.66 -5.13 -16.34
CA GLY A 103 -12.73 -4.15 -16.44
C GLY A 103 -12.45 -2.85 -15.70
N LEU A 104 -13.45 -1.96 -15.77
CA LEU A 104 -13.42 -0.68 -15.10
C LEU A 104 -13.72 -0.85 -13.60
N VAL A 105 -12.91 -0.18 -12.79
CA VAL A 105 -13.06 -0.16 -11.34
C VAL A 105 -12.99 1.25 -10.77
N LEU A 106 -13.63 1.44 -9.62
CA LEU A 106 -13.63 2.68 -8.87
C LEU A 106 -13.15 2.42 -7.45
N GLY A 107 -12.14 3.16 -7.02
CA GLY A 107 -11.85 3.36 -5.61
C GLY A 107 -12.71 4.52 -5.11
N LEU A 108 -13.34 4.37 -3.95
CA LEU A 108 -14.22 5.40 -3.39
C LEU A 108 -13.82 5.76 -1.96
N ALA A 109 -13.62 7.04 -1.70
CA ALA A 109 -13.12 7.55 -0.43
C ALA A 109 -13.97 8.70 0.09
N ARG A 110 -13.76 9.11 1.34
CA ARG A 110 -14.26 10.39 1.85
C ARG A 110 -13.13 11.33 2.20
N ASP A 111 -13.25 12.61 1.86
CA ASP A 111 -12.31 13.65 2.28
C ASP A 111 -12.54 14.05 3.75
N ARG A 112 -11.77 15.01 4.27
CA ARG A 112 -11.93 15.53 5.64
C ARG A 112 -13.30 16.14 5.92
N ARG A 113 -14.00 16.65 4.91
CA ARG A 113 -15.31 17.27 5.02
C ARG A 113 -16.45 16.26 4.86
N GLY A 114 -16.12 14.99 4.59
CA GLY A 114 -17.10 13.93 4.33
C GLY A 114 -17.56 13.85 2.88
N ASN A 115 -17.00 14.66 1.97
CA ASN A 115 -17.35 14.59 0.55
C ASN A 115 -16.85 13.28 -0.05
N LEU A 116 -17.66 12.69 -0.92
CA LEU A 116 -17.27 11.49 -1.66
C LEU A 116 -16.22 11.85 -2.71
N LEU A 117 -15.12 11.09 -2.72
CA LEU A 117 -14.07 11.12 -3.71
C LEU A 117 -14.12 9.81 -4.50
N SER A 118 -13.82 9.89 -5.79
CA SER A 118 -13.67 8.71 -6.63
C SER A 118 -12.34 8.76 -7.39
N LYS A 119 -11.76 7.58 -7.59
CA LYS A 119 -10.64 7.38 -8.51
C LYS A 119 -10.98 6.20 -9.39
N MET A 120 -10.82 6.40 -10.70
CA MET A 120 -11.07 5.38 -11.70
C MET A 120 -9.78 4.69 -12.10
N GLY A 121 -9.87 3.39 -12.34
CA GLY A 121 -8.78 2.63 -12.92
C GLY A 121 -9.29 1.40 -13.66
N LEU A 122 -8.35 0.63 -14.19
CA LEU A 122 -8.62 -0.58 -14.95
C LEU A 122 -7.97 -1.77 -14.25
N LEU A 123 -8.67 -2.89 -14.23
CA LEU A 123 -8.10 -4.20 -13.97
C LEU A 123 -7.83 -4.86 -15.32
N ALA A 124 -6.58 -5.28 -15.54
CA ALA A 124 -6.14 -5.93 -16.78
C ALA A 124 -6.08 -7.47 -16.65
N SER A 125 -6.04 -7.98 -15.43
CA SER A 125 -6.04 -9.40 -15.08
C SER A 125 -6.94 -9.64 -13.86
N GLU A 126 -7.09 -10.90 -13.44
CA GLU A 126 -7.80 -11.23 -12.20
C GLU A 126 -7.05 -10.75 -10.95
N GLU A 127 -5.74 -10.54 -11.05
CA GLU A 127 -4.98 -9.88 -10.00
C GLU A 127 -5.36 -8.40 -9.95
N LEU A 128 -5.74 -7.95 -8.74
CA LEU A 128 -5.99 -6.55 -8.45
C LEU A 128 -4.67 -5.74 -8.43
N VAL A 129 -4.00 -5.66 -9.57
CA VAL A 129 -2.83 -4.78 -9.77
C VAL A 129 -3.33 -3.34 -9.89
N HIS A 130 -3.71 -2.76 -8.76
CA HIS A 130 -4.28 -1.44 -8.77
C HIS A 130 -3.25 -0.35 -8.50
N ARG A 131 -2.95 0.46 -9.52
CA ARG A 131 -2.24 1.74 -9.40
C ARG A 131 -3.17 2.88 -8.95
N ILE A 132 -4.23 2.62 -8.16
CA ILE A 132 -4.90 3.75 -7.50
C ILE A 132 -3.89 4.37 -6.53
N SER A 133 -3.59 5.63 -6.82
CA SER A 133 -2.56 6.41 -6.14
C SER A 133 -2.68 6.30 -4.60
N PRO A 134 -1.54 6.18 -3.89
CA PRO A 134 -1.43 5.94 -2.44
C PRO A 134 -1.81 7.16 -1.59
N ALA A 135 -2.73 7.99 -2.10
CA ALA A 135 -3.27 9.12 -1.37
C ALA A 135 -3.85 8.60 -0.05
N PRO A 136 -3.45 9.18 1.10
CA PRO A 136 -3.82 8.66 2.41
C PRO A 136 -5.34 8.48 2.61
N GLU A 137 -6.15 9.28 1.91
CA GLU A 137 -7.61 9.25 1.97
C GLU A 137 -8.21 7.94 1.43
N PHE A 138 -7.52 7.26 0.52
CA PHE A 138 -7.96 6.00 -0.10
C PHE A 138 -7.48 4.76 0.66
N LEU A 139 -6.73 4.90 1.74
CA LEU A 139 -6.42 3.76 2.58
C LEU A 139 -7.68 3.28 3.28
N GLY A 140 -7.94 1.97 3.21
CA GLY A 140 -9.18 1.34 3.68
C GLY A 140 -10.41 1.60 2.78
N SER A 141 -10.24 2.23 1.61
CA SER A 141 -11.34 2.43 0.66
C SER A 141 -11.73 1.12 -0.03
N PRO A 142 -13.02 0.90 -0.32
CA PRO A 142 -13.42 -0.18 -1.19
C PRO A 142 -13.02 0.08 -2.64
N LEU A 143 -12.67 -1.00 -3.34
CA LEU A 143 -12.65 -1.05 -4.79
C LEU A 143 -13.93 -1.71 -5.29
N VAL A 144 -14.61 -1.07 -6.23
CA VAL A 144 -15.88 -1.56 -6.78
C VAL A 144 -15.85 -1.67 -8.30
N ASN A 145 -16.61 -2.61 -8.85
CA ASN A 145 -16.82 -2.73 -10.29
C ASN A 145 -17.88 -1.74 -10.81
N ALA A 146 -18.09 -1.70 -12.12
CA ALA A 146 -19.08 -0.84 -12.76
C ALA A 146 -20.55 -1.09 -12.34
N ARG A 147 -20.85 -2.18 -11.61
CA ARG A 147 -22.18 -2.46 -11.05
C ARG A 147 -22.33 -1.93 -9.62
N GLY A 148 -21.26 -1.40 -9.04
CA GLY A 148 -21.18 -1.01 -7.63
C GLY A 148 -21.05 -2.19 -6.68
N GLU A 149 -20.56 -3.35 -7.15
CA GLU A 149 -20.23 -4.48 -6.30
C GLU A 149 -18.79 -4.37 -5.81
N PHE A 150 -18.54 -4.73 -4.56
CA PHE A 150 -17.24 -4.66 -3.91
C PHE A 150 -16.37 -5.83 -4.36
N LEU A 151 -15.15 -5.50 -4.75
CA LEU A 151 -14.10 -6.46 -5.09
C LEU A 151 -13.13 -6.67 -3.93
N GLY A 152 -12.91 -5.65 -3.11
CA GLY A 152 -12.00 -5.71 -1.97
C GLY A 152 -11.71 -4.34 -1.35
N LEU A 153 -10.79 -4.33 -0.39
CA LEU A 153 -10.33 -3.12 0.31
C LEU A 153 -8.90 -2.78 -0.05
N HIS A 154 -8.64 -1.51 -0.31
CA HIS A 154 -7.28 -1.03 -0.60
C HIS A 154 -6.48 -0.82 0.68
N LEU A 155 -5.43 -1.62 0.88
CA LEU A 155 -4.59 -1.64 2.08
C LEU A 155 -3.10 -1.54 1.71
N MET A 156 -2.25 -1.20 2.69
CA MET A 156 -0.81 -1.02 2.54
C MET A 156 0.01 -1.95 3.45
N ALA A 157 0.02 -3.24 3.12
CA ALA A 157 0.74 -4.31 3.82
C ALA A 157 2.17 -4.48 3.25
N GLY A 158 3.05 -3.50 3.47
CA GLY A 158 4.39 -3.45 2.87
C GLY A 158 4.38 -2.91 1.43
N HIS A 159 3.42 -3.34 0.61
CA HIS A 159 3.10 -2.80 -0.71
C HIS A 159 1.59 -2.52 -0.84
N PRO A 160 1.15 -1.69 -1.79
CA PRO A 160 -0.27 -1.54 -2.11
C PRO A 160 -0.86 -2.89 -2.53
N ARG A 161 -2.03 -3.24 -1.99
CA ARG A 161 -2.80 -4.41 -2.40
C ARG A 161 -4.29 -4.19 -2.19
N VAL A 162 -5.10 -4.93 -2.91
CA VAL A 162 -6.54 -5.00 -2.65
C VAL A 162 -6.87 -6.37 -2.06
N VAL A 163 -7.46 -6.36 -0.87
CA VAL A 163 -7.80 -7.56 -0.12
C VAL A 163 -9.26 -7.92 -0.36
N ALA A 164 -9.49 -9.11 -0.92
CA ALA A 164 -10.83 -9.58 -1.28
C ALA A 164 -11.66 -9.99 -0.05
N ARG A 165 -12.97 -10.17 -0.26
CA ARG A 165 -13.93 -10.54 0.80
C ARG A 165 -13.47 -11.73 1.63
N LYS A 166 -13.10 -12.84 0.99
CA LYS A 166 -12.75 -14.10 1.67
C LYS A 166 -11.57 -13.91 2.63
N GLU A 167 -10.51 -13.25 2.16
CA GLU A 167 -9.34 -12.94 2.98
C GLU A 167 -9.70 -11.98 4.14
N LEU A 168 -10.57 -10.98 3.90
CA LEU A 168 -11.09 -10.12 4.97
C LEU A 168 -11.88 -10.92 6.01
N GLU A 169 -12.81 -11.79 5.59
CA GLU A 169 -13.62 -12.61 6.50
C GLU A 169 -12.74 -13.50 7.39
N GLU A 170 -11.77 -14.19 6.79
CA GLU A 170 -10.80 -15.00 7.53
C GLU A 170 -10.01 -14.15 8.54
N MET A 171 -9.58 -12.95 8.14
CA MET A 171 -8.82 -12.07 9.02
C MET A 171 -9.65 -11.46 10.14
N LEU A 172 -10.90 -11.10 9.87
CA LEU A 172 -11.83 -10.58 10.85
C LEU A 172 -12.25 -11.64 11.87
N GLN A 173 -12.38 -12.90 11.43
CA GLN A 173 -12.60 -14.03 12.33
C GLN A 173 -11.41 -14.21 13.28
N LYS A 174 -10.18 -14.22 12.77
CA LYS A 174 -8.98 -14.28 13.63
C LYS A 174 -8.88 -13.08 14.58
N LEU A 175 -9.29 -11.88 14.15
CA LEU A 175 -9.31 -10.68 15.00
C LEU A 175 -10.39 -10.71 16.09
N ALA A 176 -11.49 -11.43 15.86
CA ALA A 176 -12.52 -11.64 16.86
C ALA A 176 -12.03 -12.57 17.98
N GLU A 177 -11.19 -13.55 17.64
CA GLU A 177 -10.56 -14.47 18.60
C GLU A 177 -9.37 -13.80 19.32
N ASN A 178 -8.54 -13.07 18.57
CA ASN A 178 -7.35 -12.39 19.07
C ASN A 178 -7.37 -10.91 18.70
N ARG A 179 -7.53 -10.06 19.72
CA ARG A 179 -7.59 -8.59 19.58
C ARG A 179 -6.38 -8.01 18.82
N HIS A 180 -5.24 -8.68 18.86
CA HIS A 180 -4.01 -8.25 18.19
C HIS A 180 -3.41 -9.42 17.41
N ILE A 181 -3.26 -9.25 16.10
CA ILE A 181 -2.52 -10.17 15.23
C ILE A 181 -1.22 -9.48 14.86
N GLU A 182 -0.15 -9.85 15.54
CA GLU A 182 1.20 -9.54 15.05
C GLU A 182 1.65 -10.69 14.15
N PRO A 183 2.13 -10.38 12.93
CA PRO A 183 2.64 -11.40 12.05
C PRO A 183 3.88 -11.98 12.72
N ALA A 184 4.06 -13.28 12.57
CA ALA A 184 5.37 -13.85 12.82
C ALA A 184 6.44 -13.13 11.97
N PHE A 185 7.66 -13.12 12.49
CA PHE A 185 8.83 -12.53 11.87
C PHE A 185 9.94 -13.56 11.90
N LEU A 186 10.43 -13.93 10.71
CA LEU A 186 11.51 -14.89 10.57
C LEU A 186 12.89 -14.21 10.68
N GLY A 187 12.99 -12.94 10.30
CA GLY A 187 14.27 -12.22 10.31
C GLY A 187 15.17 -12.54 9.12
N LEU A 188 14.62 -12.86 7.94
CA LEU A 188 15.41 -13.08 6.72
C LEU A 188 15.11 -12.03 5.66
N GLY A 189 16.16 -11.49 5.05
CA GLY A 189 16.10 -10.82 3.76
C GLY A 189 16.50 -11.81 2.68
N LEU A 190 15.61 -12.05 1.73
CA LEU A 190 15.76 -13.08 0.70
C LEU A 190 15.84 -12.45 -0.69
N HIS A 191 16.62 -13.08 -1.55
CA HIS A 191 16.70 -12.76 -2.97
C HIS A 191 16.46 -14.03 -3.77
N ARG A 192 15.56 -13.98 -4.76
CA ARG A 192 15.33 -15.11 -5.65
C ARG A 192 16.55 -15.32 -6.53
N VAL A 193 17.02 -16.56 -6.61
CA VAL A 193 18.12 -16.97 -7.48
C VAL A 193 17.75 -18.22 -8.26
N GLU A 194 18.20 -18.29 -9.50
CA GLU A 194 18.09 -19.48 -10.34
C GLU A 194 19.30 -20.40 -10.11
N SER A 195 19.07 -21.70 -10.04
CA SER A 195 20.07 -22.73 -9.84
C SER A 195 19.85 -23.91 -10.80
N ALA A 196 20.80 -24.83 -10.85
CA ALA A 196 20.68 -26.04 -11.67
C ALA A 196 19.50 -26.95 -11.26
N GLN A 197 18.97 -26.80 -10.05
CA GLN A 197 17.82 -27.56 -9.54
C GLN A 197 16.49 -26.78 -9.57
N GLY A 198 16.46 -25.57 -10.16
CA GLY A 198 15.29 -24.69 -10.17
C GLY A 198 15.53 -23.38 -9.41
N TYR A 199 14.47 -22.75 -8.94
CA TYR A 199 14.56 -21.49 -8.19
C TYR A 199 14.74 -21.75 -6.69
N SER A 200 15.47 -20.87 -6.01
CA SER A 200 15.61 -20.88 -4.55
C SER A 200 15.70 -19.47 -3.99
N CYS A 201 15.55 -19.34 -2.67
CA CYS A 201 15.70 -18.07 -1.98
C CYS A 201 17.08 -17.94 -1.32
N LEU A 202 17.97 -17.13 -1.90
CA LEU A 202 19.26 -16.80 -1.30
C LEU A 202 19.09 -15.86 -0.12
N VAL A 203 19.67 -16.21 1.01
CA VAL A 203 19.73 -15.37 2.20
C VAL A 203 20.78 -14.26 2.00
N VAL A 204 20.32 -13.02 1.88
CA VAL A 204 21.15 -11.83 1.71
C VAL A 204 21.24 -10.97 2.97
N GLN A 205 20.32 -11.17 3.91
CA GLN A 205 20.32 -10.54 5.23
C GLN A 205 19.73 -11.52 6.25
N VAL A 206 20.29 -11.53 7.45
CA VAL A 206 19.80 -12.32 8.58
C VAL A 206 19.70 -11.40 9.78
N ASP A 207 18.56 -11.39 10.46
CA ASP A 207 18.25 -10.74 11.73
C ASP A 207 17.63 -11.76 12.70
N GLU A 208 17.37 -11.35 13.94
CA GLU A 208 16.63 -12.20 14.88
C GLU A 208 15.18 -12.38 14.43
N PRO A 209 14.58 -13.58 14.53
CA PRO A 209 15.06 -14.80 15.20
C PRO A 209 15.92 -15.77 14.38
N ALA A 210 16.01 -15.64 13.05
CA ALA A 210 16.78 -16.58 12.23
C ALA A 210 18.28 -16.60 12.57
N ARG A 211 18.85 -15.46 12.98
CA ARG A 211 20.25 -15.37 13.41
C ARG A 211 20.50 -16.24 14.66
N GLN A 212 19.65 -16.15 15.68
CA GLN A 212 19.75 -16.98 16.88
C GLN A 212 19.60 -18.48 16.59
N ALA A 213 18.84 -18.85 15.56
CA ALA A 213 18.71 -20.23 15.12
C ALA A 213 19.90 -20.74 14.28
N GLY A 214 20.84 -19.87 13.90
CA GLY A 214 22.07 -20.24 13.18
C GLY A 214 21.98 -20.19 11.66
N VAL A 215 20.99 -19.48 11.11
CA VAL A 215 20.93 -19.15 9.68
C VAL A 215 22.02 -18.15 9.33
N LEU A 216 22.67 -18.31 8.17
CA LEU A 216 23.79 -17.49 7.73
C LEU A 216 23.49 -16.83 6.37
N ILE A 217 24.12 -15.68 6.14
CA ILE A 217 24.13 -15.06 4.81
C ILE A 217 24.83 -16.02 3.84
N GLY A 218 24.23 -16.22 2.67
CA GLY A 218 24.69 -17.18 1.67
C GLY A 218 23.99 -18.54 1.73
N ASP A 219 23.18 -18.82 2.75
CA ASP A 219 22.30 -20.00 2.75
C ASP A 219 21.24 -19.88 1.65
N HIS A 220 20.88 -20.99 1.03
CA HIS A 220 19.74 -21.08 0.13
C HIS A 220 18.57 -21.72 0.86
N LEU A 221 17.47 -21.00 1.04
CA LEU A 221 16.23 -21.55 1.58
C LEU A 221 15.52 -22.34 0.47
N LEU A 222 15.27 -23.62 0.75
CA LEU A 222 14.64 -24.59 -0.15
C LEU A 222 13.18 -24.83 0.24
N SER A 223 12.92 -25.03 1.54
CA SER A 223 11.56 -25.24 2.06
C SER A 223 11.36 -24.55 3.41
N LEU A 224 10.11 -24.21 3.69
CA LEU A 224 9.66 -23.54 4.90
C LEU A 224 8.41 -24.26 5.42
N GLY A 225 8.48 -24.86 6.61
CA GLY A 225 7.36 -25.58 7.20
C GLY A 225 6.93 -26.82 6.41
N GLY A 226 7.84 -27.39 5.60
CA GLY A 226 7.57 -28.53 4.71
C GLY A 226 7.00 -28.13 3.34
N GLU A 227 6.82 -26.84 3.06
CA GLU A 227 6.44 -26.33 1.74
C GLU A 227 7.69 -25.83 1.00
N GLU A 228 7.90 -26.29 -0.24
CA GLU A 228 8.97 -25.78 -1.10
C GLU A 228 8.74 -24.29 -1.42
N VAL A 229 9.80 -23.49 -1.37
CA VAL A 229 9.74 -22.05 -1.58
C VAL A 229 10.72 -21.61 -2.66
N GLU A 230 10.19 -20.99 -3.71
CA GLU A 230 10.96 -20.51 -4.85
C GLU A 230 11.09 -18.98 -4.88
N ASP A 231 10.16 -18.29 -4.20
CA ASP A 231 10.06 -16.84 -4.22
C ASP A 231 9.97 -16.23 -2.80
N PRO A 232 10.67 -15.11 -2.53
CA PRO A 232 10.58 -14.41 -1.25
C PRO A 232 9.16 -14.02 -0.82
N GLU A 233 8.24 -13.77 -1.76
CA GLU A 233 6.85 -13.43 -1.40
C GLU A 233 6.12 -14.64 -0.80
N GLN A 234 6.35 -15.85 -1.30
CA GLN A 234 5.78 -17.09 -0.74
C GLN A 234 6.22 -17.28 0.73
N VAL A 235 7.52 -17.12 1.00
CA VAL A 235 8.07 -17.17 2.36
C VAL A 235 7.38 -16.13 3.24
N SER A 236 7.24 -14.91 2.74
CA SER A 236 6.59 -13.82 3.45
C SER A 236 5.10 -14.11 3.74
N GLU A 237 4.38 -14.73 2.81
CA GLU A 237 2.97 -15.12 2.99
C GLU A 237 2.81 -16.22 4.05
N ILE A 238 3.63 -17.29 3.98
CA ILE A 238 3.64 -18.38 4.97
C ILE A 238 3.92 -17.82 6.36
N VAL A 239 5.00 -17.05 6.50
CA VAL A 239 5.40 -16.47 7.80
C VAL A 239 4.33 -15.52 8.34
N ARG A 240 3.70 -14.68 7.50
CA ARG A 240 2.62 -13.79 7.96
C ARG A 240 1.41 -14.57 8.48
N GLY A 241 1.09 -15.71 7.87
CA GLY A 241 -0.04 -16.57 8.24
C GLY A 241 0.08 -17.22 9.63
N LEU A 242 1.27 -17.20 10.23
CA LEU A 242 1.58 -17.84 11.51
C LEU A 242 1.65 -16.82 12.65
N PRO A 243 1.31 -17.23 13.89
CA PRO A 243 1.43 -16.38 15.06
C PRO A 243 2.89 -16.21 15.48
N ALA A 244 3.24 -15.04 16.01
CA ALA A 244 4.51 -14.86 16.69
C ALA A 244 4.67 -15.89 17.84
N GLY A 245 5.85 -16.47 17.96
CA GLY A 245 6.17 -17.55 18.91
C GLY A 245 5.98 -18.96 18.37
N SER A 246 5.39 -19.16 17.18
CA SER A 246 5.29 -20.50 16.60
C SER A 246 6.65 -21.01 16.10
N PRO A 247 7.00 -22.29 16.33
CA PRO A 247 8.14 -22.90 15.67
C PRO A 247 7.85 -23.11 14.18
N ILE A 248 8.88 -22.98 13.35
CA ILE A 248 8.85 -23.38 11.94
C ILE A 248 10.19 -23.98 11.52
N THR A 249 10.14 -25.05 10.75
CA THR A 249 11.33 -25.72 10.21
C THR A 249 11.76 -25.08 8.90
N LEU A 250 13.03 -24.71 8.79
CA LEU A 250 13.69 -24.30 7.55
C LEU A 250 14.51 -25.45 7.00
N GLU A 251 14.40 -25.70 5.69
CA GLU A 251 15.36 -26.53 4.97
C GLU A 251 16.26 -25.61 4.14
N LEU A 252 17.57 -25.65 4.44
CA LEU A 252 18.58 -24.79 3.85
C LEU A 252 19.63 -25.61 3.12
N SER A 253 20.13 -25.12 1.99
CA SER A 253 21.37 -25.61 1.39
C SER A 253 22.52 -24.68 1.76
N ARG A 254 23.53 -25.23 2.43
CA ARG A 254 24.77 -24.55 2.81
C ARG A 254 25.96 -25.31 2.27
N ALA A 255 26.72 -24.68 1.37
CA ALA A 255 27.87 -25.30 0.70
C ALA A 255 27.54 -26.67 0.07
N GLY A 256 26.34 -26.81 -0.52
CA GLY A 256 25.86 -28.02 -1.17
C GLY A 256 25.34 -29.12 -0.24
N LYS A 257 25.23 -28.87 1.07
CA LYS A 257 24.62 -29.79 2.04
C LYS A 257 23.28 -29.24 2.51
N THR A 258 22.27 -30.10 2.56
CA THR A 258 20.97 -29.79 3.16
C THR A 258 21.07 -29.79 4.69
N LEU A 259 20.49 -28.76 5.31
CA LEU A 259 20.41 -28.55 6.75
C LEU A 259 18.95 -28.26 7.12
N GLU A 260 18.46 -28.89 8.18
CA GLU A 260 17.19 -28.53 8.78
C GLU A 260 17.45 -27.70 10.04
N ILE A 261 16.82 -26.52 10.12
CA ILE A 261 16.93 -25.61 11.27
C ILE A 261 15.53 -25.24 11.72
N GLU A 262 15.20 -25.51 12.97
CA GLU A 262 13.96 -25.02 13.59
C GLU A 262 14.17 -23.58 14.09
N VAL A 263 13.26 -22.68 13.70
CA VAL A 263 13.25 -21.28 14.11
C VAL A 263 11.95 -20.97 14.84
N THR A 264 12.05 -20.41 16.04
CA THR A 264 10.88 -19.82 16.71
C THR A 264 10.62 -18.42 16.14
N LEU A 265 9.48 -18.22 15.51
CA LEU A 265 9.13 -16.95 14.89
C LEU A 265 8.99 -15.84 15.95
N GLY A 266 9.54 -14.66 15.66
CA GLY A 266 9.47 -13.49 16.53
C GLY A 266 8.26 -12.62 16.22
N ALA A 267 7.99 -11.63 17.05
CA ALA A 267 7.14 -10.51 16.66
C ALA A 267 7.93 -9.58 15.72
N ARG A 268 7.31 -9.10 14.64
CA ARG A 268 7.98 -8.14 13.75
C ARG A 268 8.25 -6.84 14.52
N PRO A 269 9.53 -6.42 14.68
CA PRO A 269 9.81 -5.16 15.34
C PRO A 269 9.16 -4.03 14.53
N GLU A 270 8.41 -3.14 15.19
CA GLU A 270 7.94 -1.93 14.53
C GLU A 270 9.15 -1.19 13.94
N PRO A 271 9.05 -0.65 12.71
CA PRO A 271 10.12 0.16 12.18
C PRO A 271 10.38 1.30 13.16
N CYS A 272 11.57 1.27 13.78
CA CYS A 272 12.10 2.38 14.54
C CYS A 272 12.20 3.58 13.59
N PHE A 273 11.16 4.42 13.57
CA PHE A 273 11.33 5.80 13.16
C PHE A 273 11.91 6.52 14.38
N PRO A 274 13.22 6.84 14.41
CA PRO A 274 13.76 7.60 15.51
C PRO A 274 12.96 8.91 15.64
N ARG A 275 12.20 9.04 16.74
CA ARG A 275 11.42 10.24 17.13
C ARG A 275 12.27 11.53 17.20
N LYS A 276 13.59 11.44 17.02
CA LYS A 276 14.56 12.55 17.11
C LYS A 276 14.88 13.28 15.80
N PHE A 277 14.22 13.00 14.67
CA PHE A 277 14.47 13.75 13.42
C PHE A 277 13.66 15.06 13.23
N LYS A 278 12.84 15.47 14.21
CA LYS A 278 12.11 16.76 14.14
C LYS A 278 12.93 18.00 14.59
N LYS A 279 14.04 17.83 15.32
CA LYS A 279 14.83 18.99 15.80
C LYS A 279 15.94 19.42 14.84
N HIS A 280 16.45 18.54 13.99
CA HIS A 280 17.57 18.87 13.09
C HIS A 280 17.12 19.58 11.81
N ILE A 281 16.01 19.16 11.18
CA ILE A 281 15.50 19.78 9.95
C ILE A 281 15.00 21.22 10.20
N LYS A 282 14.41 21.51 11.37
CA LYS A 282 14.03 22.89 11.73
C LYS A 282 15.25 23.83 11.87
N ARG A 283 16.43 23.30 12.19
CA ARG A 283 17.67 24.10 12.31
C ARG A 283 18.29 24.36 10.94
N VAL A 284 18.23 23.38 10.02
CA VAL A 284 18.71 23.51 8.64
C VAL A 284 17.81 24.46 7.82
N ILE A 285 16.49 24.34 7.92
CA ILE A 285 15.54 25.22 7.19
C ILE A 285 15.60 26.68 7.70
N ARG A 286 15.94 26.90 8.98
CA ARG A 286 16.10 28.25 9.54
C ARG A 286 17.43 28.91 9.11
N HIS A 287 18.45 28.12 8.79
CA HIS A 287 19.74 28.63 8.30
C HIS A 287 19.67 29.08 6.83
N PHE A 288 18.88 28.38 6.00
CA PHE A 288 18.73 28.72 4.57
C PHE A 288 17.87 29.96 4.28
N ARG A 289 17.09 30.46 5.26
CA ARG A 289 16.24 31.66 5.09
C ARG A 289 16.96 32.99 5.33
N HIS A 290 18.22 32.99 5.76
CA HIS A 290 18.94 34.22 6.12
C HIS A 290 20.07 34.63 5.16
N HIS A 291 20.34 33.89 4.08
CA HIS A 291 21.51 34.15 3.21
C HIS A 291 21.24 34.36 1.72
N HIS A 292 20.01 34.66 1.29
CA HIS A 292 19.75 35.10 -0.08
C HIS A 292 18.95 36.40 -0.11
N HIS A 293 19.62 37.51 0.18
CA HIS A 293 19.30 38.83 -0.36
C HIS A 293 20.47 39.27 -1.26
N GLY A 294 20.37 38.97 -2.55
CA GLY A 294 21.19 39.62 -3.57
C GLY A 294 20.70 41.05 -3.83
N PRO A 295 21.56 41.98 -4.26
CA PRO A 295 21.18 43.38 -4.48
C PRO A 295 20.22 43.53 -5.68
N PRO A 296 19.38 44.58 -5.70
CA PRO A 296 18.38 44.79 -6.75
C PRO A 296 19.02 45.18 -8.10
N PRO A 297 18.39 44.81 -9.24
CA PRO A 297 18.93 45.11 -10.56
C PRO A 297 18.74 46.59 -10.96
N HIS A 298 19.72 47.12 -11.69
CA HIS A 298 19.73 48.49 -12.25
C HIS A 298 18.73 48.66 -13.43
N PRO A 299 18.21 49.87 -13.67
CA PRO A 299 17.33 50.14 -14.79
C PRO A 299 18.13 50.31 -16.10
N GLY A 300 17.76 49.56 -17.13
CA GLY A 300 18.29 49.71 -18.50
C GLY A 300 17.55 50.81 -19.29
N PRO A 301 18.19 51.43 -20.31
CA PRO A 301 17.63 52.59 -21.00
C PRO A 301 16.63 52.20 -22.10
N HIS A 302 15.64 53.08 -22.29
CA HIS A 302 14.67 53.07 -23.38
C HIS A 302 15.33 53.31 -24.74
N HIS A 303 14.89 52.62 -25.81
CA HIS A 303 14.81 53.17 -27.17
C HIS A 303 13.87 52.37 -28.08
N HIS A 304 13.44 53.07 -29.15
CA HIS A 304 12.19 52.98 -29.89
C HIS A 304 12.06 51.89 -30.97
N HIS A 305 10.79 51.67 -31.35
CA HIS A 305 10.29 51.02 -32.57
C HIS A 305 11.08 51.32 -33.86
N HIS A 306 11.34 50.29 -34.67
CA HIS A 306 11.14 50.30 -36.14
C HIS A 306 10.96 48.85 -36.65
N GLY A 307 10.17 48.70 -37.73
CA GLY A 307 9.57 47.46 -38.24
C GLY A 307 10.50 46.46 -38.97
N PRO A 308 9.94 45.39 -39.57
CA PRO A 308 10.69 44.20 -39.98
C PRO A 308 11.21 44.30 -41.42
N PRO A 309 12.24 43.50 -41.77
CA PRO A 309 12.04 42.61 -42.91
C PRO A 309 12.65 41.21 -42.81
N HIS A 310 11.98 40.32 -43.55
CA HIS A 310 12.33 39.03 -44.13
C HIS A 310 13.78 38.51 -44.05
N HIS A 311 13.93 37.22 -43.67
CA HIS A 311 15.07 36.41 -44.10
C HIS A 311 14.69 34.97 -44.46
N HIS A 312 15.34 34.53 -45.55
CA HIS A 312 15.23 33.27 -46.28
C HIS A 312 15.63 32.02 -45.47
N HIS A 313 14.99 30.91 -45.82
CA HIS A 313 15.35 29.54 -45.42
C HIS A 313 16.70 29.10 -46.00
N GLY A 314 17.59 28.57 -45.15
CA GLY A 314 18.72 27.71 -45.51
C GLY A 314 18.52 26.29 -44.97
N PRO A 315 19.07 25.24 -45.62
CA PRO A 315 18.76 23.84 -45.31
C PRO A 315 19.46 23.33 -44.03
N PRO A 316 18.91 22.27 -43.40
CA PRO A 316 19.44 21.72 -42.14
C PRO A 316 20.73 20.90 -42.33
N PRO A 317 21.56 20.77 -41.27
CA PRO A 317 22.81 20.01 -41.30
C PRO A 317 22.59 18.48 -41.30
N PRO A 318 23.56 17.70 -41.81
CA PRO A 318 23.46 16.24 -41.91
C PRO A 318 23.68 15.51 -40.57
N PRO A 319 23.18 14.26 -40.44
CA PRO A 319 23.25 13.49 -39.20
C PRO A 319 24.64 12.90 -38.91
N PRO A 320 24.95 12.60 -37.63
CA PRO A 320 26.22 12.01 -37.22
C PRO A 320 26.35 10.53 -37.62
N GLY A 321 27.58 10.12 -37.94
CA GLY A 321 27.93 8.76 -38.39
C GLY A 321 28.03 7.72 -37.27
N PRO A 322 28.08 6.41 -37.62
CA PRO A 322 28.02 5.30 -36.67
C PRO A 322 29.34 5.05 -35.91
N PRO A 323 29.27 4.45 -34.70
CA PRO A 323 30.44 4.13 -33.88
C PRO A 323 31.23 2.91 -34.40
N PRO A 324 32.53 2.79 -34.08
CA PRO A 324 33.39 1.72 -34.58
C PRO A 324 33.18 0.37 -33.87
N GLU A 325 33.36 -0.71 -34.63
CA GLU A 325 33.34 -2.12 -34.21
C GLU A 325 34.51 -2.46 -33.28
N GLU A 326 34.22 -3.09 -32.15
CA GLU A 326 35.21 -3.81 -31.34
C GLU A 326 35.14 -5.31 -31.68
N THR A 327 36.25 -5.80 -32.23
CA THR A 327 36.57 -7.20 -32.52
C THR A 327 36.79 -8.03 -31.26
N GLU A 328 36.16 -9.21 -31.23
CA GLU A 328 36.50 -10.35 -30.36
C GLU A 328 37.95 -10.81 -30.55
N LEU A 329 38.59 -11.27 -29.46
CA LEU A 329 39.49 -12.44 -29.48
C LEU A 329 39.86 -12.91 -28.05
N CYS A 330 39.54 -14.20 -27.81
CA CYS A 330 39.97 -15.14 -26.76
C CYS A 330 39.40 -15.01 -25.35
#